data_AF-A0A316NNZ5-F1
#
_entry.id   AF-A0A316NNZ5-F1
#
_cell.length_a   1.000
_cell.length_b   1.000
_cell.length_c   1.000
_cell.angle_alpha   90.00
_cell.angle_beta   90.00
_cell.angle_gamma   90.00
#
_symmetry.space_group_name_H-M   'P 1'
#
loop_
_entity.id
_entity.type
_entity.pdbx_description
1 polymer ?
#
loop_
_entity_poly.entity_id
_entity_poly.type
_entity_poly.pdbx_seq_one_letter_code
_entity_poly.pdbx_strand_id
1 'polypeptide(L)'
;MELSGMQIFKYLPAAKKAENSNCKKCGCPTCMAFALKLAKGNAPIEACPQIPSELKDIFEKSRKAAQKTIDIQGVKIGGENVLFRHEKTFLNPTALCVLLDCNAVDFGEKLKRVKDFEISILNNPRKVDLIILKNSGGKTYQNTISLEEFENLPIKIISDEIFSKTAQKLKFIREKAIKEKDENFSNPVCVHFAQGTGTSDVNFNELCARASFYICKYANALIFENFDEALFTTLITLRENIFTDPQKPLKVEPKIYEFNEVDENSLIFMTTNFALTFFAVANELENLKRPSYLIVTPADGMSVLTAWSAEKFTAKMVVQTLIKYDLASKVKNRKIIIPGLLAHMQKEIQSEINAANLDFEIIVGTIDACDIAEFVKDFK
;
A
#
# COMPACT_ATOMS: atom_id res chain seq x y z
N MET A 1 10.48 10.77 -17.52
CA MET A 1 10.88 9.34 -17.51
C MET A 1 12.41 9.25 -17.45
N GLU A 2 12.96 8.33 -16.67
CA GLU A 2 14.41 8.10 -16.66
C GLU A 2 14.86 7.55 -18.03
N LEU A 3 16.06 7.92 -18.48
CA LEU A 3 16.57 7.44 -19.75
C LEU A 3 16.94 5.96 -19.66
N SER A 4 16.43 5.15 -20.58
CA SER A 4 16.89 3.76 -20.75
C SER A 4 18.34 3.72 -21.22
N GLY A 5 19.02 2.60 -20.95
CA GLY A 5 20.41 2.40 -21.42
C GLY A 5 20.53 2.57 -22.94
N MET A 6 19.52 2.17 -23.71
CA MET A 6 19.51 2.36 -25.17
C MET A 6 19.39 3.84 -25.56
N GLN A 7 18.56 4.62 -24.87
CA GLN A 7 18.42 6.06 -25.12
C GLN A 7 19.71 6.81 -24.79
N ILE A 8 20.38 6.45 -23.70
CA ILE A 8 21.69 7.01 -23.34
C ILE A 8 22.74 6.63 -24.39
N PHE A 9 22.78 5.35 -24.80
CA PHE A 9 23.79 4.84 -25.73
C PHE A 9 23.84 5.60 -27.06
N LYS A 10 22.68 6.00 -27.60
CA LYS A 10 22.57 6.76 -28.86
C LYS A 10 23.41 8.05 -28.91
N TYR A 11 23.70 8.65 -27.75
CA TYR A 11 24.50 9.86 -27.67
C TYR A 11 26.01 9.58 -27.52
N LEU A 12 26.39 8.39 -27.06
CA LEU A 12 27.77 8.05 -26.74
C LEU A 12 28.63 7.83 -28.01
N PRO A 13 29.97 8.00 -27.91
CA PRO A 13 30.88 7.92 -29.05
C PRO A 13 30.74 6.65 -29.89
N ALA A 14 30.50 5.49 -29.26
CA ALA A 14 30.35 4.22 -29.98
C ALA A 14 29.10 4.13 -30.87
N ALA A 15 27.98 4.77 -30.48
CA ALA A 15 26.78 4.80 -31.32
C ALA A 15 26.94 5.71 -32.54
N LYS A 16 27.76 6.78 -32.39
CA LYS A 16 28.06 7.74 -33.46
C LYS A 16 29.26 7.35 -34.32
N LYS A 17 29.89 6.19 -34.07
CA LYS A 17 31.16 5.74 -34.69
C LYS A 17 32.27 6.81 -34.61
N ALA A 18 32.28 7.58 -33.52
CA ALA A 18 33.26 8.63 -33.31
C ALA A 18 34.59 8.07 -32.78
N GLU A 19 35.65 8.86 -32.90
CA GLU A 19 36.94 8.57 -32.26
C GLU A 19 36.79 8.42 -30.75
N ASN A 20 37.63 7.58 -30.13
CA ASN A 20 37.55 7.21 -28.71
C ASN A 20 36.29 6.41 -28.28
N SER A 21 35.62 5.74 -29.22
CA SER A 21 34.61 4.72 -28.90
C SER A 21 35.17 3.57 -28.06
N ASN A 22 34.38 3.07 -27.11
CA ASN A 22 34.73 1.95 -26.22
C ASN A 22 36.13 2.08 -25.56
N CYS A 23 36.58 3.30 -25.27
CA CYS A 23 37.93 3.59 -24.77
C CYS A 23 38.22 3.11 -23.33
N LYS A 24 37.23 2.60 -22.62
CA LYS A 24 37.30 2.09 -21.23
C LYS A 24 37.74 3.09 -20.16
N LYS A 25 37.91 4.37 -20.50
CA LYS A 25 38.30 5.44 -19.55
C LYS A 25 37.30 5.64 -18.39
N CYS A 26 36.04 5.28 -18.59
CA CYS A 26 35.00 5.29 -17.55
C CYS A 26 34.94 4.01 -16.69
N GLY A 27 35.92 3.10 -16.82
CA GLY A 27 35.95 1.81 -16.11
C GLY A 27 34.96 0.78 -16.64
N CYS A 28 34.23 1.06 -17.72
CA CYS A 28 33.31 0.13 -18.36
C CYS A 28 33.92 -0.49 -19.63
N PRO A 29 33.67 -1.77 -19.93
CA PRO A 29 34.27 -2.45 -21.08
C PRO A 29 33.80 -1.89 -22.43
N THR A 30 32.58 -1.34 -22.49
CA THR A 30 31.99 -0.72 -23.68
C THR A 30 31.15 0.51 -23.30
N CYS A 31 30.90 1.39 -24.26
CA CYS A 31 29.98 2.52 -24.09
C CYS A 31 28.55 2.04 -23.78
N MET A 32 28.12 0.88 -24.30
CA MET A 32 26.81 0.30 -23.97
C MET A 32 26.76 -0.17 -22.50
N ALA A 33 27.84 -0.78 -22.00
CA ALA A 33 27.94 -1.16 -20.59
C ALA A 33 27.90 0.06 -19.67
N PHE A 34 28.58 1.15 -20.06
CA PHE A 34 28.47 2.43 -19.36
C PHE A 34 27.03 2.97 -19.37
N ALA A 35 26.36 2.99 -20.53
CA ALA A 35 24.99 3.46 -20.66
C ALA A 35 24.00 2.66 -19.79
N LEU A 36 24.15 1.33 -19.72
CA LEU A 36 23.35 0.47 -18.84
C LEU A 36 23.62 0.73 -17.36
N LYS A 37 24.90 0.92 -16.96
CA LYS A 37 25.24 1.28 -15.57
C LYS A 37 24.69 2.66 -15.20
N LEU A 38 24.81 3.63 -16.09
CA LEU A 38 24.32 5.00 -15.88
C LEU A 38 22.80 5.04 -15.74
N ALA A 39 22.06 4.33 -16.60
CA ALA A 39 20.60 4.19 -16.50
C ALA A 39 20.17 3.57 -15.16
N LYS A 40 20.90 2.56 -14.68
CA LYS A 40 20.66 1.91 -13.38
C LYS A 40 21.11 2.73 -12.17
N GLY A 41 21.79 3.87 -12.36
CA GLY A 41 22.36 4.68 -11.28
C GLY A 41 23.64 4.09 -10.66
N ASN A 42 24.26 3.09 -11.32
CA ASN A 42 25.48 2.41 -10.84
C ASN A 42 26.78 3.05 -11.34
N ALA A 43 26.70 4.24 -11.94
CA ALA A 43 27.83 5.05 -12.36
C ALA A 43 27.41 6.52 -12.43
N PRO A 44 28.27 7.47 -12.01
CA PRO A 44 28.03 8.89 -12.22
C PRO A 44 28.21 9.25 -13.71
N ILE A 45 27.49 10.27 -14.18
CA ILE A 45 27.56 10.69 -15.59
C ILE A 45 28.95 11.27 -15.94
N GLU A 46 29.61 11.87 -14.95
CA GLU A 46 30.94 12.46 -15.02
C GLU A 46 32.05 11.43 -15.23
N ALA A 47 31.77 10.14 -14.98
CA ALA A 47 32.76 9.08 -15.18
C ALA A 47 33.17 8.93 -16.66
N CYS A 48 32.39 9.44 -17.61
CA CYS A 48 32.80 9.49 -19.02
C CYS A 48 33.44 10.86 -19.34
N PRO A 49 34.75 10.93 -19.62
CA PRO A 49 35.43 12.18 -19.97
C PRO A 49 34.94 12.81 -21.28
N GLN A 50 34.22 12.04 -22.09
CA GLN A 50 33.71 12.44 -23.40
C GLN A 50 32.19 12.43 -23.45
N ILE A 51 31.55 12.69 -22.31
CA ILE A 51 30.10 12.84 -22.27
C ILE A 51 29.69 14.06 -23.11
N PRO A 52 28.79 13.91 -24.10
CA PRO A 52 28.27 15.06 -24.83
C PRO A 52 27.46 15.98 -23.90
N SER A 53 27.59 17.29 -24.07
CA SER A 53 26.82 18.30 -23.30
C SER A 53 25.31 18.08 -23.42
N GLU A 54 24.83 17.78 -24.63
CA GLU A 54 23.43 17.47 -24.89
C GLU A 54 22.92 16.28 -24.04
N LEU A 55 23.70 15.20 -23.94
CA LEU A 55 23.33 14.05 -23.11
C LEU A 55 23.35 14.43 -21.63
N LYS A 56 24.30 15.26 -21.20
CA LYS A 56 24.38 15.74 -19.82
C LYS A 56 23.12 16.51 -19.44
N ASP A 57 22.69 17.46 -20.27
CA ASP A 57 21.48 18.27 -20.03
C ASP A 57 20.21 17.41 -19.98
N ILE A 58 20.05 16.47 -20.93
CA ILE A 58 18.88 15.58 -20.97
C ILE A 58 18.89 14.65 -19.76
N PHE A 59 20.06 14.12 -19.37
CA PHE A 59 20.19 13.22 -18.23
C PHE A 59 19.89 13.93 -16.91
N GLU A 60 20.43 15.14 -16.69
CA GLU A 60 20.14 15.95 -15.51
C GLU A 60 18.65 16.29 -15.41
N LYS A 61 18.02 16.72 -16.52
CA LYS A 61 16.56 16.90 -16.59
C LYS A 61 15.82 15.59 -16.28
N SER A 62 16.29 14.46 -16.79
CA SER A 62 15.70 13.14 -16.55
C SER A 62 15.84 12.64 -15.10
N ARG A 63 16.77 13.20 -14.32
CA ARG A 63 16.97 12.90 -12.89
C ARG A 63 16.22 13.83 -11.93
N LYS A 64 15.81 15.02 -12.37
CA LYS A 64 14.96 15.90 -11.55
C LYS A 64 13.71 15.17 -11.06
N ALA A 65 13.37 15.35 -9.78
CA ALA A 65 12.12 14.83 -9.22
C ALA A 65 10.94 15.42 -10.01
N ALA A 66 10.01 14.57 -10.41
CA ALA A 66 8.85 15.00 -11.20
C ALA A 66 7.88 15.83 -10.35
N GLN A 67 7.69 15.42 -9.09
CA GLN A 67 6.96 16.15 -8.07
C GLN A 67 7.83 16.28 -6.82
N LYS A 68 7.82 17.46 -6.19
CA LYS A 68 8.44 17.71 -4.88
C LYS A 68 7.74 16.90 -3.80
N THR A 69 8.48 16.59 -2.73
CA THR A 69 7.95 15.96 -1.51
C THR A 69 8.00 16.99 -0.40
N ILE A 70 6.90 17.13 0.34
CA ILE A 70 6.80 18.02 1.50
C ILE A 70 6.49 17.15 2.72
N ASP A 71 7.19 17.41 3.83
CA ASP A 71 7.00 16.75 5.11
C ASP A 71 6.34 17.74 6.07
N ILE A 72 5.18 17.35 6.61
CA ILE A 72 4.37 18.15 7.52
C ILE A 72 4.19 17.34 8.79
N GLN A 73 5.00 17.62 9.82
CA GLN A 73 4.93 16.92 11.11
C GLN A 73 5.06 15.38 10.95
N GLY A 74 5.90 14.90 10.02
CA GLY A 74 6.07 13.48 9.71
C GLY A 74 5.12 12.94 8.63
N VAL A 75 4.10 13.70 8.23
CA VAL A 75 3.19 13.36 7.12
C VAL A 75 3.83 13.83 5.82
N LYS A 76 4.23 12.88 4.97
CA LYS A 76 4.80 13.18 3.65
C LYS A 76 3.72 13.24 2.59
N ILE A 77 3.74 14.28 1.77
CA ILE A 77 2.86 14.45 0.61
C ILE A 77 3.68 14.76 -0.65
N GLY A 78 3.21 14.30 -1.81
CA GLY A 78 3.90 14.50 -3.09
C GLY A 78 4.95 13.43 -3.40
N GLY A 79 6.02 13.80 -4.12
CA GLY A 79 7.14 12.90 -4.46
C GLY A 79 6.89 11.91 -5.60
N GLU A 80 5.70 11.94 -6.17
CA GLU A 80 5.22 10.94 -7.11
C GLU A 80 5.93 10.99 -8.46
N ASN A 81 6.02 9.84 -9.12
CA ASN A 81 6.80 9.67 -10.35
C ASN A 81 6.07 8.93 -11.48
N VAL A 82 4.83 8.48 -11.26
CA VAL A 82 4.02 7.74 -12.23
C VAL A 82 2.60 8.29 -12.33
N LEU A 83 1.96 7.98 -13.45
CA LEU A 83 0.55 8.28 -13.66
C LEU A 83 -0.34 7.12 -13.22
N PHE A 84 0.11 5.89 -13.43
CA PHE A 84 -0.68 4.71 -13.12
C PHE A 84 0.06 3.79 -12.17
N ARG A 85 -0.61 3.35 -11.10
CA ARG A 85 0.00 2.50 -10.07
C ARG A 85 0.55 1.17 -10.59
N HIS A 86 0.04 0.66 -11.71
CA HIS A 86 0.55 -0.59 -12.30
C HIS A 86 1.88 -0.39 -13.04
N GLU A 87 2.29 0.85 -13.33
CA GLU A 87 3.63 1.15 -13.87
C GLU A 87 4.67 1.06 -12.75
N LYS A 88 4.33 1.59 -11.58
CA LYS A 88 5.09 1.55 -10.33
C LYS A 88 4.17 1.96 -9.17
N THR A 89 4.58 1.66 -7.94
CA THR A 89 3.88 2.06 -6.70
C THR A 89 3.79 3.59 -6.55
N PHE A 90 2.60 4.08 -6.18
CA PHE A 90 2.46 5.44 -5.67
C PHE A 90 3.16 5.56 -4.31
N LEU A 91 3.88 6.65 -4.08
CA LEU A 91 4.85 6.71 -2.99
C LEU A 91 4.25 7.18 -1.66
N ASN A 92 3.54 8.30 -1.66
CA ASN A 92 3.07 8.93 -0.44
C ASN A 92 1.53 8.98 -0.44
N PRO A 93 0.86 8.21 0.44
CA PRO A 93 -0.60 8.19 0.53
C PRO A 93 -1.22 9.57 0.65
N THR A 94 -2.38 9.78 0.03
CA THR A 94 -3.13 11.04 0.14
C THR A 94 -3.43 11.35 1.61
N ALA A 95 -2.92 12.47 2.11
CA ALA A 95 -3.21 12.91 3.47
C ALA A 95 -4.68 13.31 3.60
N LEU A 96 -5.37 12.79 4.61
CA LEU A 96 -6.74 13.15 4.96
C LEU A 96 -6.66 14.11 6.14
N CYS A 97 -6.98 15.38 5.87
CA CYS A 97 -6.81 16.48 6.79
C CYS A 97 -8.16 17.01 7.27
N VAL A 98 -8.26 17.40 8.54
CA VAL A 98 -9.45 18.09 9.08
C VAL A 98 -9.08 19.53 9.43
N LEU A 99 -9.83 20.49 8.89
CA LEU A 99 -9.71 21.92 9.23
C LEU A 99 -10.63 22.23 10.42
N LEU A 100 -10.06 22.73 11.52
CA LEU A 100 -10.80 23.15 12.71
C LEU A 100 -10.56 24.63 13.01
N ASP A 101 -11.64 25.39 13.22
CA ASP A 101 -11.56 26.78 13.68
C ASP A 101 -11.46 26.82 15.21
N CYS A 102 -10.34 27.36 15.72
CA CYS A 102 -10.07 27.47 17.14
C CYS A 102 -10.98 28.47 17.88
N ASN A 103 -11.72 29.32 17.14
CA ASN A 103 -12.72 30.23 17.68
C ASN A 103 -14.13 29.63 17.71
N ALA A 104 -14.34 28.44 17.14
CA ALA A 104 -15.64 27.78 17.19
C ALA A 104 -15.99 27.38 18.63
N VAL A 105 -17.26 27.55 19.01
CA VAL A 105 -17.76 27.24 20.37
C VAL A 105 -17.53 25.76 20.72
N ASP A 106 -17.61 24.89 19.73
CA ASP A 106 -17.47 23.43 19.84
C ASP A 106 -16.05 22.92 19.49
N PHE A 107 -15.05 23.81 19.42
CA PHE A 107 -13.68 23.44 19.04
C PHE A 107 -13.11 22.30 19.89
N GLY A 108 -13.28 22.37 21.22
CA GLY A 108 -12.75 21.36 22.13
C GLY A 108 -13.34 19.96 21.89
N GLU A 109 -14.64 19.90 21.63
CA GLU A 109 -15.35 18.64 21.34
C GLU A 109 -14.94 18.08 19.97
N LYS A 110 -14.89 18.92 18.93
CA LYS A 110 -14.43 18.53 17.60
C LYS A 110 -12.98 18.03 17.60
N LEU A 111 -12.08 18.75 18.28
CA LEU A 111 -10.67 18.36 18.39
C LEU A 111 -10.54 17.00 19.08
N LYS A 112 -11.30 16.78 20.17
CA LYS A 112 -11.30 15.49 20.87
C LYS A 112 -11.83 14.38 19.98
N ARG A 113 -12.98 14.57 19.32
CA ARG A 113 -13.58 13.59 18.40
C ARG A 113 -12.61 13.15 17.29
N VAL A 114 -11.89 14.10 16.69
CA VAL A 114 -10.89 13.81 15.64
C VAL A 114 -9.66 13.06 16.19
N LYS A 115 -9.19 13.41 17.40
CA LYS A 115 -8.03 12.75 18.03
C LYS A 115 -8.31 11.34 18.52
N ASP A 116 -9.52 11.11 19.02
CA ASP A 116 -9.96 9.82 19.55
C ASP A 116 -10.32 8.84 18.42
N PHE A 117 -10.55 9.33 17.19
CA PHE A 117 -10.82 8.48 16.04
C PHE A 117 -9.61 7.63 15.66
N GLU A 118 -9.82 6.32 15.68
CA GLU A 118 -8.87 5.31 15.25
C GLU A 118 -9.64 4.13 14.65
N ILE A 119 -9.15 3.61 13.52
CA ILE A 119 -9.62 2.36 12.95
C ILE A 119 -8.44 1.40 12.81
N SER A 120 -8.72 0.10 12.82
CA SER A 120 -7.72 -0.93 12.55
C SER A 120 -7.91 -1.49 11.15
N ILE A 121 -6.87 -1.42 10.32
CA ILE A 121 -6.84 -2.06 8.99
C ILE A 121 -5.69 -3.07 9.00
N LEU A 122 -6.02 -4.36 8.88
CA LEU A 122 -5.05 -5.46 8.92
C LEU A 122 -4.17 -5.39 10.20
N ASN A 123 -4.77 -5.12 11.36
CA ASN A 123 -4.12 -4.90 12.66
C ASN A 123 -3.17 -3.70 12.74
N ASN A 124 -3.24 -2.76 11.79
CA ASN A 124 -2.51 -1.50 11.87
C ASN A 124 -3.47 -0.36 12.21
N PRO A 125 -3.21 0.42 13.28
CA PRO A 125 -4.03 1.57 13.60
C PRO A 125 -3.87 2.64 12.51
N ARG A 126 -4.99 3.30 12.21
CA ARG A 126 -5.09 4.41 11.26
C ARG A 126 -5.91 5.52 11.88
N LYS A 127 -5.42 6.76 11.73
CA LYS A 127 -6.03 7.99 12.26
C LYS A 127 -6.13 9.02 11.15
N VAL A 128 -6.74 10.17 11.47
CA VAL A 128 -6.59 11.38 10.67
C VAL A 128 -5.11 11.76 10.61
N ASP A 129 -4.60 12.06 9.42
CA ASP A 129 -3.15 12.27 9.25
C ASP A 129 -2.71 13.64 9.78
N LEU A 130 -3.51 14.68 9.54
CA LEU A 130 -3.17 16.05 9.89
C LEU A 130 -4.40 16.88 10.29
N ILE A 131 -4.30 17.67 11.34
CA ILE A 131 -5.34 18.63 11.74
C ILE A 131 -4.83 20.04 11.42
N ILE A 132 -5.55 20.77 10.59
CA ILE A 132 -5.23 22.15 10.24
C ILE A 132 -6.02 23.08 11.17
N LEU A 133 -5.33 23.98 11.86
CA LEU A 133 -5.92 24.89 12.83
C LEU A 133 -6.08 26.29 12.23
N LYS A 134 -7.32 26.70 12.00
CA LYS A 134 -7.65 28.09 11.65
C LYS A 134 -7.78 28.92 12.94
N ASN A 135 -7.34 30.17 12.89
CA ASN A 135 -7.32 31.08 14.04
C ASN A 135 -6.60 30.49 15.27
N SER A 136 -5.48 29.79 15.03
CA SER A 136 -4.82 28.99 16.08
C SER A 136 -4.43 29.82 17.30
N GLY A 137 -4.08 31.10 17.12
CA GLY A 137 -3.60 31.97 18.20
C GLY A 137 -2.38 31.39 18.91
N GLY A 138 -1.55 30.61 18.20
CA GLY A 138 -0.39 29.90 18.75
C GLY A 138 -0.70 28.55 19.42
N LYS A 139 -1.95 28.07 19.41
CA LYS A 139 -2.30 26.72 19.90
C LYS A 139 -1.65 25.66 19.00
N THR A 140 -0.93 24.73 19.62
CA THR A 140 -0.29 23.58 18.94
C THR A 140 -0.64 22.28 19.65
N TYR A 141 -0.93 21.22 18.90
CA TYR A 141 -1.06 19.87 19.42
C TYR A 141 -0.30 18.87 18.52
N GLN A 142 -0.28 17.60 18.92
CA GLN A 142 0.28 16.53 18.08
C GLN A 142 -0.45 16.46 16.73
N ASN A 143 0.31 16.30 15.64
CA ASN A 143 -0.18 16.21 14.26
C ASN A 143 -1.04 17.42 13.84
N THR A 144 -0.69 18.62 14.33
CA THR A 144 -1.38 19.86 13.93
C THR A 144 -0.45 20.84 13.23
N ILE A 145 -1.01 21.66 12.35
CA ILE A 145 -0.35 22.80 11.71
C ILE A 145 -1.33 23.98 11.67
N SER A 146 -0.85 25.21 11.80
CA SER A 146 -1.73 26.37 11.59
C SER A 146 -2.09 26.52 10.11
N LEU A 147 -3.26 27.09 9.81
CA LEU A 147 -3.66 27.35 8.42
C LEU A 147 -2.65 28.27 7.70
N GLU A 148 -2.15 29.29 8.39
CA GLU A 148 -1.15 30.22 7.86
C GLU A 148 0.16 29.52 7.49
N GLU A 149 0.68 28.65 8.35
CA GLU A 149 1.88 27.86 8.04
C GLU A 149 1.62 26.89 6.88
N PHE A 150 0.45 26.25 6.86
CA PHE A 150 0.07 25.30 5.83
C PHE A 150 -0.02 25.98 4.44
N GLU A 151 -0.62 27.17 4.35
CA GLU A 151 -0.73 27.94 3.12
C GLU A 151 0.62 28.48 2.62
N ASN A 152 1.60 28.67 3.51
CA ASN A 152 2.96 29.08 3.17
C ASN A 152 3.84 27.93 2.66
N LEU A 153 3.40 26.67 2.76
CA LEU A 153 4.12 25.54 2.18
C LEU A 153 4.12 25.63 0.65
N PRO A 154 5.12 25.07 -0.05
CA PRO A 154 5.15 25.01 -1.50
C PRO A 154 4.19 23.92 -2.02
N ILE A 155 2.89 24.09 -1.74
CA ILE A 155 1.77 23.24 -2.12
C ILE A 155 0.79 24.03 -2.97
N LYS A 156 0.04 23.34 -3.83
CA LYS A 156 -1.04 23.94 -4.61
C LYS A 156 -2.38 23.57 -3.98
N ILE A 157 -3.08 24.55 -3.41
CA ILE A 157 -4.43 24.34 -2.88
C ILE A 157 -5.47 24.61 -3.98
N ILE A 158 -6.45 23.72 -4.13
CA ILE A 158 -7.59 23.84 -5.03
C ILE A 158 -8.86 23.72 -4.21
N SER A 159 -9.67 24.78 -4.15
CA SER A 159 -11.02 24.71 -3.61
C SER A 159 -11.92 23.92 -4.56
N ASP A 160 -12.59 22.90 -4.04
CA ASP A 160 -13.44 22.02 -4.83
C ASP A 160 -14.88 22.54 -4.94
N GLU A 161 -15.13 23.36 -5.96
CA GLU A 161 -16.48 23.87 -6.24
C GLU A 161 -17.18 22.98 -7.27
N ILE A 162 -16.55 22.77 -8.44
CA ILE A 162 -17.10 22.02 -9.56
C ILE A 162 -16.23 20.78 -9.80
N PHE A 163 -16.80 19.60 -9.52
CA PHE A 163 -16.11 18.32 -9.60
C PHE A 163 -15.30 18.13 -10.89
N SER A 164 -15.92 18.40 -12.05
CA SER A 164 -15.30 18.21 -13.36
C SER A 164 -14.07 19.09 -13.58
N LYS A 165 -14.09 20.33 -13.10
CA LYS A 165 -12.94 21.26 -13.19
C LYS A 165 -11.81 20.81 -12.28
N THR A 166 -12.11 20.44 -11.04
CA THR A 166 -11.12 19.93 -10.09
C THR A 166 -10.46 18.65 -10.62
N ALA A 167 -11.26 17.70 -11.11
CA ALA A 167 -10.79 16.45 -11.69
C ALA A 167 -9.84 16.66 -12.89
N GLN A 168 -10.23 17.53 -13.83
CA GLN A 168 -9.39 17.86 -14.98
C GLN A 168 -8.08 18.55 -14.56
N LYS A 169 -8.15 19.46 -13.59
CA LYS A 169 -6.98 20.18 -13.08
C LYS A 169 -5.98 19.26 -12.40
N LEU A 170 -6.44 18.33 -11.55
CA LEU A 170 -5.57 17.33 -10.93
C LEU A 170 -4.84 16.47 -11.97
N LYS A 171 -5.59 15.98 -12.97
CA LYS A 171 -5.00 15.22 -14.08
C LYS A 171 -3.95 16.04 -14.84
N PHE A 172 -4.30 17.26 -15.22
CA PHE A 172 -3.41 18.15 -15.96
C PHE A 172 -2.11 18.43 -15.19
N ILE A 173 -2.21 18.78 -13.91
CA ILE A 173 -1.03 19.04 -13.06
C ILE A 173 -0.13 17.80 -13.00
N ARG A 174 -0.71 16.62 -12.76
CA ARG A 174 0.04 15.37 -12.70
C ARG A 174 0.73 15.07 -14.03
N GLU A 175 0.03 15.22 -15.15
CA GLU A 175 0.62 14.97 -16.47
C GLU A 175 1.78 15.91 -16.77
N LYS A 176 1.64 17.21 -16.47
CA LYS A 176 2.72 18.19 -16.60
C LYS A 176 3.93 17.85 -15.72
N ALA A 177 3.70 17.53 -14.45
CA ALA A 177 4.74 17.15 -13.52
C ALA A 177 5.50 15.88 -13.97
N ILE A 178 4.78 14.81 -14.35
CA ILE A 178 5.39 13.50 -14.63
C ILE A 178 5.96 13.40 -16.06
N LYS A 179 5.21 13.85 -17.07
CA LYS A 179 5.62 13.72 -18.48
C LYS A 179 6.62 14.80 -18.87
N GLU A 180 6.35 16.05 -18.48
CA GLU A 180 7.13 17.21 -18.92
C GLU A 180 8.15 17.69 -17.89
N LYS A 181 8.02 17.28 -16.61
CA LYS A 181 8.85 17.75 -15.49
C LYS A 181 8.83 19.27 -15.37
N ASP A 182 7.67 19.86 -15.61
CA ASP A 182 7.47 21.29 -15.48
C ASP A 182 7.48 21.69 -14.01
N GLU A 183 8.46 22.52 -13.63
CA GLU A 183 8.66 23.00 -12.26
C GLU A 183 7.48 23.82 -11.74
N ASN A 184 6.67 24.42 -12.62
CA ASN A 184 5.46 25.16 -12.22
C ASN A 184 4.36 24.23 -11.70
N PHE A 185 4.44 22.94 -12.03
CA PHE A 185 3.48 21.90 -11.65
C PHE A 185 4.10 20.86 -10.71
N SER A 186 5.34 21.06 -10.26
CA SER A 186 6.05 20.08 -9.42
C SER A 186 5.64 20.11 -7.95
N ASN A 187 4.87 21.10 -7.49
CA ASN A 187 4.39 21.14 -6.11
C ASN A 187 3.28 20.09 -5.85
N PRO A 188 3.15 19.54 -4.63
CA PRO A 188 2.02 18.69 -4.25
C PRO A 188 0.68 19.43 -4.36
N VAL A 189 -0.40 18.72 -4.67
CA VAL A 189 -1.73 19.32 -4.83
C VAL A 189 -2.66 18.90 -3.70
N CYS A 190 -3.26 19.86 -3.03
CA CYS A 190 -4.25 19.65 -1.97
C CYS A 190 -5.62 20.10 -2.46
N VAL A 191 -6.65 19.31 -2.20
CA VAL A 191 -8.05 19.67 -2.53
C VAL A 191 -8.76 20.05 -1.25
N HIS A 192 -9.37 21.23 -1.22
CA HIS A 192 -10.12 21.75 -0.09
C HIS A 192 -11.62 21.71 -0.36
N PHE A 193 -12.36 20.96 0.46
CA PHE A 193 -13.82 20.91 0.43
C PHE A 193 -14.40 22.03 1.30
N ALA A 194 -14.32 23.27 0.80
CA ALA A 194 -14.88 24.43 1.47
C ALA A 194 -16.42 24.35 1.46
N GLN A 195 -17.05 24.54 2.61
CA GLN A 195 -18.49 24.77 2.65
C GLN A 195 -18.79 26.17 2.12
N GLY A 196 -19.59 26.24 1.05
CA GLY A 196 -20.26 27.49 0.71
C GLY A 196 -21.18 27.92 1.85
N THR A 197 -21.25 29.22 2.13
CA THR A 197 -22.05 29.82 3.21
C THR A 197 -23.58 29.72 2.99
N GLY A 198 -24.09 28.70 2.29
CA GLY A 198 -25.45 28.72 1.73
C GLY A 198 -26.23 27.42 1.64
N THR A 199 -25.71 26.26 2.04
CA THR A 199 -26.50 25.03 2.10
C THR A 199 -26.21 24.28 3.41
N SER A 200 -27.23 24.16 4.25
CA SER A 200 -27.17 23.60 5.60
C SER A 200 -26.91 22.09 5.66
N ASP A 201 -27.03 21.37 4.54
CA ASP A 201 -26.84 19.91 4.51
C ASP A 201 -25.66 19.52 3.62
N VAL A 202 -24.58 19.05 4.23
CA VAL A 202 -23.48 18.39 3.52
C VAL A 202 -24.01 17.06 2.99
N ASN A 203 -24.04 16.90 1.67
CA ASN A 203 -24.28 15.60 1.07
C ASN A 203 -23.02 14.73 1.25
N PHE A 204 -22.96 13.98 2.34
CA PHE A 204 -21.83 13.09 2.65
C PHE A 204 -21.57 12.05 1.57
N ASN A 205 -22.60 11.58 0.85
CA ASN A 205 -22.41 10.63 -0.25
C ASN A 205 -21.69 11.28 -1.43
N GLU A 206 -22.06 12.51 -1.79
CA GLU A 206 -21.37 13.26 -2.84
C GLU A 206 -19.93 13.58 -2.42
N LEU A 207 -19.73 14.05 -1.19
CA LEU A 207 -18.41 14.34 -0.63
C LEU A 207 -17.52 13.09 -0.66
N CYS A 208 -18.05 11.94 -0.22
CA CYS A 208 -17.35 10.65 -0.26
C CYS A 208 -16.95 10.25 -1.68
N ALA A 209 -17.87 10.38 -2.64
CA ALA A 209 -17.60 10.05 -4.04
C ALA A 209 -16.51 10.95 -4.65
N ARG A 210 -16.56 12.26 -4.40
CA ARG A 210 -15.57 13.24 -4.89
C ARG A 210 -14.21 13.00 -4.24
N ALA A 211 -14.14 12.85 -2.93
CA ALA A 211 -12.92 12.54 -2.19
C ALA A 211 -12.29 11.22 -2.65
N SER A 212 -13.10 10.16 -2.81
CA SER A 212 -12.65 8.87 -3.33
C SER A 212 -12.05 8.98 -4.73
N PHE A 213 -12.67 9.79 -5.60
CA PHE A 213 -12.13 10.06 -6.93
C PHE A 213 -10.79 10.80 -6.85
N TYR A 214 -10.65 11.79 -5.97
CA TYR A 214 -9.41 12.57 -5.85
C TYR A 214 -8.25 11.78 -5.23
N ILE A 215 -8.52 10.82 -4.33
CA ILE A 215 -7.53 9.81 -3.91
C ILE A 215 -7.03 9.03 -5.13
N CYS A 216 -7.96 8.54 -5.96
CA CYS A 216 -7.64 7.82 -7.18
C CYS A 216 -7.01 8.70 -8.28
N LYS A 217 -7.14 10.03 -8.18
CA LYS A 217 -6.74 11.02 -9.19
C LYS A 217 -5.88 12.13 -8.59
N TYR A 218 -4.77 11.70 -8.00
CA TYR A 218 -3.55 12.49 -7.82
C TYR A 218 -3.62 13.62 -6.78
N ALA A 219 -4.68 13.73 -5.99
CA ALA A 219 -4.65 14.61 -4.83
C ALA A 219 -3.63 14.06 -3.81
N ASN A 220 -2.73 14.91 -3.36
CA ASN A 220 -1.73 14.58 -2.34
C ASN A 220 -2.25 14.85 -0.92
N ALA A 221 -3.23 15.74 -0.76
CA ALA A 221 -4.01 15.87 0.45
C ALA A 221 -5.46 16.27 0.15
N LEU A 222 -6.37 15.92 1.05
CA LEU A 222 -7.77 16.31 1.05
C LEU A 222 -8.08 17.02 2.37
N ILE A 223 -8.64 18.22 2.32
CA ILE A 223 -8.94 19.04 3.50
C ILE A 223 -10.45 19.10 3.65
N PHE A 224 -10.93 18.62 4.80
CA PHE A 224 -12.34 18.57 5.17
C PHE A 224 -12.64 19.55 6.29
N GLU A 225 -13.68 20.37 6.14
CA GLU A 225 -14.16 21.24 7.23
C GLU A 225 -15.08 20.49 8.22
N ASN A 226 -15.57 19.30 7.82
CA ASN A 226 -16.39 18.44 8.67
C ASN A 226 -15.75 17.06 8.81
N PHE A 227 -15.80 16.54 10.03
CA PHE A 227 -15.32 15.21 10.35
C PHE A 227 -16.51 14.27 10.59
N ASP A 228 -16.47 13.13 9.91
CA ASP A 228 -17.40 12.02 10.06
C ASP A 228 -16.62 10.71 10.02
N GLU A 229 -16.84 9.85 11.02
CA GLU A 229 -16.07 8.61 11.21
C GLU A 229 -16.31 7.62 10.07
N ALA A 230 -17.54 7.50 9.55
CA ALA A 230 -17.86 6.57 8.47
C ALA A 230 -17.21 7.01 7.15
N LEU A 231 -17.26 8.31 6.85
CA LEU A 231 -16.55 8.92 5.73
C LEU A 231 -15.04 8.65 5.80
N PHE A 232 -14.41 8.99 6.93
CA PHE A 232 -12.96 8.81 7.08
C PHE A 232 -12.56 7.32 7.05
N THR A 233 -13.37 6.44 7.65
CA THR A 233 -13.15 4.99 7.58
C THR A 233 -13.12 4.50 6.13
N THR A 234 -14.09 4.95 5.32
CA THR A 234 -14.19 4.60 3.91
C THR A 234 -12.99 5.12 3.11
N LEU A 235 -12.63 6.40 3.31
CA LEU A 235 -11.55 7.05 2.57
C LEU A 235 -10.16 6.49 2.94
N ILE A 236 -9.90 6.23 4.22
CA ILE A 236 -8.66 5.58 4.68
C ILE A 236 -8.55 4.20 4.04
N THR A 237 -9.62 3.40 4.06
CA THR A 237 -9.64 2.06 3.47
C THR A 237 -9.34 2.10 1.97
N LEU A 238 -9.99 2.99 1.23
CA LEU A 238 -9.72 3.17 -0.21
C LEU A 238 -8.26 3.59 -0.45
N ARG A 239 -7.74 4.54 0.34
CA ARG A 239 -6.36 5.00 0.23
C ARG A 239 -5.37 3.87 0.43
N GLU A 240 -5.50 3.06 1.48
CA GLU A 240 -4.59 1.92 1.73
C GLU A 240 -4.57 0.96 0.52
N ASN A 241 -5.74 0.68 -0.05
CA ASN A 241 -5.85 -0.17 -1.24
C ASN A 241 -5.15 0.43 -2.47
N ILE A 242 -5.36 1.73 -2.74
CA ILE A 242 -4.77 2.41 -3.90
C ILE A 242 -3.24 2.53 -3.79
N PHE A 243 -2.72 2.78 -2.58
CA PHE A 243 -1.31 3.01 -2.34
C PHE A 243 -0.52 1.73 -1.98
N THR A 244 -1.17 0.57 -1.89
CA THR A 244 -0.48 -0.72 -1.76
C THR A 244 0.44 -0.96 -2.96
N ASP A 245 1.67 -1.42 -2.69
CA ASP A 245 2.65 -1.81 -3.71
C ASP A 245 2.11 -2.99 -4.55
N PRO A 246 1.80 -2.80 -5.84
CA PRO A 246 1.25 -3.88 -6.66
C PRO A 246 2.26 -4.97 -6.99
N GLN A 247 3.56 -4.76 -6.77
CA GLN A 247 4.60 -5.77 -6.99
C GLN A 247 4.87 -6.61 -5.75
N LYS A 248 4.41 -6.17 -4.57
CA LYS A 248 4.64 -6.86 -3.30
C LYS A 248 3.32 -7.26 -2.67
N PRO A 249 2.96 -8.55 -2.74
CA PRO A 249 1.79 -9.04 -2.02
C PRO A 249 1.92 -8.75 -0.53
N LEU A 250 0.84 -8.28 0.09
CA LEU A 250 0.77 -8.15 1.54
C LEU A 250 0.80 -9.55 2.16
N LYS A 251 1.74 -9.79 3.07
CA LYS A 251 1.94 -11.10 3.70
C LYS A 251 1.78 -11.01 5.20
N VAL A 252 1.29 -12.08 5.78
CA VAL A 252 1.28 -12.31 7.22
C VAL A 252 2.45 -13.22 7.58
N GLU A 253 2.95 -13.12 8.82
CA GLU A 253 4.04 -13.98 9.27
C GLU A 253 3.58 -15.44 9.26
N PRO A 254 4.30 -16.36 8.58
CA PRO A 254 3.99 -17.79 8.63
C PRO A 254 4.24 -18.32 10.04
N LYS A 255 3.18 -18.68 10.75
CA LYS A 255 3.19 -19.32 12.07
C LYS A 255 1.82 -19.92 12.36
N ILE A 256 1.69 -20.47 13.56
CA ILE A 256 0.40 -20.87 14.10
C ILE A 256 -0.18 -19.68 14.87
N TYR A 257 -1.39 -19.28 14.50
CA TYR A 257 -2.17 -18.26 15.21
C TYR A 257 -3.22 -18.94 16.07
N GLU A 258 -3.51 -18.34 17.22
CA GLU A 258 -4.46 -18.83 18.20
C GLU A 258 -5.68 -17.89 18.19
N PHE A 259 -6.87 -18.48 18.14
CA PHE A 259 -8.14 -17.76 18.13
C PHE A 259 -9.02 -18.23 19.27
N ASN A 260 -9.47 -17.27 20.09
CA ASN A 260 -10.13 -17.48 21.37
C ASN A 260 -9.22 -18.19 22.40
N GLU A 261 -9.80 -18.72 23.48
CA GLU A 261 -9.05 -19.45 24.52
C GLU A 261 -8.77 -20.88 24.06
N VAL A 262 -7.64 -21.08 23.37
CA VAL A 262 -7.26 -22.39 22.81
C VAL A 262 -6.91 -23.41 23.90
N ASP A 263 -7.24 -24.67 23.61
CA ASP A 263 -6.94 -25.85 24.42
C ASP A 263 -6.43 -27.00 23.53
N GLU A 264 -6.19 -28.16 24.14
CA GLU A 264 -5.73 -29.35 23.44
C GLU A 264 -6.76 -29.95 22.45
N ASN A 265 -8.05 -29.61 22.56
CA ASN A 265 -9.14 -30.16 21.73
C ASN A 265 -9.65 -29.17 20.66
N SER A 266 -8.99 -28.02 20.57
CA SER A 266 -9.34 -26.94 19.67
C SER A 266 -9.24 -27.35 18.20
N LEU A 267 -10.02 -26.68 17.35
CA LEU A 267 -10.01 -26.93 15.91
C LEU A 267 -8.68 -26.51 15.31
N ILE A 268 -8.29 -27.12 14.18
CA ILE A 268 -7.04 -26.80 13.50
C ILE A 268 -7.37 -26.52 12.04
N PHE A 269 -7.24 -25.27 11.64
CA PHE A 269 -7.40 -24.82 10.26
C PHE A 269 -6.03 -24.57 9.62
N MET A 270 -5.97 -24.64 8.30
CA MET A 270 -4.78 -24.29 7.53
C MET A 270 -5.12 -23.26 6.45
N THR A 271 -4.20 -22.32 6.21
CA THR A 271 -4.31 -21.33 5.14
C THR A 271 -2.92 -20.90 4.65
N THR A 272 -2.89 -19.98 3.68
CA THR A 272 -1.66 -19.37 3.14
C THR A 272 -1.30 -18.07 3.85
N ASN A 273 -0.05 -17.63 3.71
CA ASN A 273 0.41 -16.36 4.28
C ASN A 273 0.06 -15.10 3.46
N PHE A 274 -0.86 -15.18 2.50
CA PHE A 274 -1.41 -13.98 1.85
C PHE A 274 -2.35 -13.25 2.79
N ALA A 275 -2.12 -11.96 3.02
CA ALA A 275 -2.84 -11.21 4.06
C ALA A 275 -4.36 -11.26 3.88
N LEU A 276 -4.88 -11.04 2.67
CA LEU A 276 -6.33 -11.05 2.45
C LEU A 276 -6.95 -12.43 2.70
N THR A 277 -6.26 -13.51 2.33
CA THR A 277 -6.72 -14.87 2.64
C THR A 277 -6.65 -15.15 4.15
N PHE A 278 -5.56 -14.73 4.82
CA PHE A 278 -5.42 -14.88 6.26
C PHE A 278 -6.55 -14.17 7.02
N PHE A 279 -6.78 -12.87 6.76
CA PHE A 279 -7.78 -12.10 7.48
C PHE A 279 -9.22 -12.55 7.16
N ALA A 280 -9.49 -13.03 5.94
CA ALA A 280 -10.78 -13.63 5.61
C ALA A 280 -11.09 -14.85 6.49
N VAL A 281 -10.09 -15.70 6.77
CA VAL A 281 -10.26 -16.87 7.64
C VAL A 281 -10.23 -16.45 9.12
N ALA A 282 -9.27 -15.63 9.52
CA ALA A 282 -9.08 -15.16 10.89
C ALA A 282 -10.35 -14.50 11.45
N ASN A 283 -10.99 -13.61 10.69
CA ASN A 283 -12.23 -12.95 11.12
C ASN A 283 -13.35 -13.96 11.42
N GLU A 284 -13.44 -15.05 10.65
CA GLU A 284 -14.44 -16.09 10.88
C GLU A 284 -14.09 -16.90 12.12
N LEU A 285 -12.81 -17.22 12.32
CA LEU A 285 -12.32 -17.95 13.50
C LEU A 285 -12.47 -17.14 14.81
N GLU A 286 -12.25 -15.83 14.78
CA GLU A 286 -12.50 -14.93 15.92
C GLU A 286 -13.97 -14.95 16.35
N ASN A 287 -14.89 -15.10 15.40
CA ASN A 287 -16.33 -15.14 15.67
C ASN A 287 -16.85 -16.55 16.02
N LEU A 288 -15.99 -17.59 15.98
CA LEU A 288 -16.38 -18.94 16.39
C LEU A 288 -16.51 -19.06 17.90
N LYS A 289 -17.50 -19.83 18.35
CA LYS A 289 -17.64 -20.24 19.76
C LYS A 289 -16.62 -21.31 20.17
N ARG A 290 -16.12 -22.11 19.22
CA ARG A 290 -15.15 -23.18 19.46
C ARG A 290 -13.74 -22.62 19.22
N PRO A 291 -12.82 -22.73 20.19
CA PRO A 291 -11.46 -22.24 20.00
C PRO A 291 -10.73 -22.97 18.87
N SER A 292 -9.79 -22.27 18.22
CA SER A 292 -9.12 -22.80 17.04
C SER A 292 -7.70 -22.29 16.85
N TYR A 293 -6.88 -23.12 16.22
CA TYR A 293 -5.58 -22.78 15.67
C TYR A 293 -5.70 -22.53 14.17
N LEU A 294 -4.94 -21.57 13.64
CA LEU A 294 -4.76 -21.36 12.20
C LEU A 294 -3.29 -21.51 11.83
N ILE A 295 -2.99 -22.56 11.06
CA ILE A 295 -1.67 -22.81 10.52
C ILE A 295 -1.50 -21.99 9.24
N VAL A 296 -0.59 -21.02 9.27
CA VAL A 296 -0.29 -20.18 8.12
C VAL A 296 0.96 -20.69 7.41
N THR A 297 0.78 -21.27 6.22
CA THR A 297 1.89 -21.82 5.43
C THR A 297 2.60 -20.73 4.62
N PRO A 298 3.94 -20.78 4.49
CA PRO A 298 4.69 -19.82 3.70
C PRO A 298 4.44 -20.05 2.21
N ALA A 299 3.68 -19.17 1.58
CA ALA A 299 3.24 -19.26 0.18
C ALA A 299 3.61 -18.00 -0.63
N ASP A 300 4.69 -17.31 -0.25
CA ASP A 300 5.13 -16.06 -0.86
C ASP A 300 4.05 -14.96 -0.97
N GLY A 301 3.03 -15.00 -0.11
CA GLY A 301 1.92 -14.04 -0.15
C GLY A 301 0.94 -14.29 -1.29
N MET A 302 0.86 -15.51 -1.81
CA MET A 302 -0.11 -15.93 -2.81
C MET A 302 -1.37 -16.48 -2.15
N SER A 303 -2.54 -16.24 -2.74
CA SER A 303 -3.80 -16.86 -2.30
C SER A 303 -3.74 -18.39 -2.44
N VAL A 304 -4.69 -19.10 -1.82
CA VAL A 304 -4.74 -20.57 -1.80
C VAL A 304 -4.53 -21.22 -3.17
N LEU A 305 -5.36 -20.87 -4.16
CA LEU A 305 -5.26 -21.45 -5.49
C LEU A 305 -4.02 -21.02 -6.25
N THR A 306 -3.63 -19.74 -6.14
CA THR A 306 -2.42 -19.23 -6.80
C THR A 306 -1.17 -19.91 -6.26
N ALA A 307 -1.10 -20.10 -4.93
CA ALA A 307 0.00 -20.80 -4.28
C ALA A 307 0.08 -22.26 -4.74
N TRP A 308 -1.05 -22.95 -4.79
CA TRP A 308 -1.11 -24.31 -5.31
C TRP A 308 -0.64 -24.39 -6.78
N SER A 309 -1.20 -23.58 -7.67
CA SER A 309 -0.84 -23.59 -9.10
C SER A 309 0.61 -23.21 -9.37
N ALA A 310 1.23 -22.42 -8.48
CA ALA A 310 2.63 -22.03 -8.56
C ALA A 310 3.58 -22.98 -7.81
N GLU A 311 3.09 -24.13 -7.32
CA GLU A 311 3.83 -25.09 -6.49
C GLU A 311 4.43 -24.48 -5.21
N LYS A 312 3.83 -23.39 -4.73
CA LYS A 312 4.13 -22.72 -3.46
C LYS A 312 3.23 -23.18 -2.31
N PHE A 313 2.33 -24.11 -2.59
CA PHE A 313 1.61 -24.89 -1.60
C PHE A 313 1.64 -26.35 -2.05
N THR A 314 2.45 -27.17 -1.37
CA THR A 314 2.64 -28.59 -1.69
C THR A 314 2.49 -29.44 -0.43
N ALA A 315 2.18 -30.73 -0.60
CA ALA A 315 2.08 -31.67 0.53
C ALA A 315 3.35 -31.70 1.40
N LYS A 316 4.53 -31.67 0.77
CA LYS A 316 5.82 -31.60 1.47
C LYS A 316 5.98 -30.34 2.32
N MET A 317 5.58 -29.19 1.79
CA MET A 317 5.63 -27.92 2.55
C MET A 317 4.69 -27.92 3.75
N VAL A 318 3.52 -28.54 3.62
CA VAL A 318 2.59 -28.73 4.75
C VAL A 318 3.26 -29.55 5.85
N VAL A 319 3.83 -30.70 5.53
CA VAL A 319 4.55 -31.55 6.50
C VAL A 319 5.71 -30.81 7.16
N GLN A 320 6.54 -30.10 6.38
CA GLN A 320 7.63 -29.28 6.92
C GLN A 320 7.13 -28.21 7.88
N THR A 321 5.99 -27.59 7.59
CA THR A 321 5.34 -26.61 8.46
C THR A 321 4.90 -27.26 9.77
N LEU A 322 4.23 -28.42 9.72
CA LEU A 322 3.76 -29.14 10.90
C LEU A 322 4.92 -29.55 11.83
N ILE A 323 6.01 -30.08 11.26
CA ILE A 323 7.22 -30.43 12.00
C ILE A 323 7.86 -29.19 12.62
N LYS A 324 8.01 -28.11 11.85
CA LYS A 324 8.66 -26.89 12.30
C LYS A 324 7.99 -26.27 13.53
N TYR A 325 6.66 -26.30 13.59
CA TYR A 325 5.90 -25.68 14.69
C TYR A 325 5.56 -26.64 15.83
N ASP A 326 5.96 -27.91 15.72
CA ASP A 326 5.73 -28.97 16.71
C ASP A 326 4.28 -28.98 17.23
N LEU A 327 3.31 -28.92 16.31
CA LEU A 327 1.89 -28.83 16.69
C LEU A 327 1.41 -30.09 17.42
N ALA A 328 1.94 -31.27 17.05
CA ALA A 328 1.52 -32.55 17.60
C ALA A 328 1.70 -32.65 19.13
N SER A 329 2.68 -31.93 19.70
CA SER A 329 2.92 -31.90 21.15
C SER A 329 1.94 -31.00 21.90
N LYS A 330 1.26 -30.08 21.20
CA LYS A 330 0.38 -29.05 21.78
C LYS A 330 -1.10 -29.38 21.74
N VAL A 331 -1.50 -30.30 20.87
CA VAL A 331 -2.93 -30.64 20.65
C VAL A 331 -3.16 -32.13 20.80
N LYS A 332 -4.36 -32.50 21.23
CA LYS A 332 -4.94 -33.85 21.16
C LYS A 332 -5.84 -34.02 19.95
N ASN A 333 -6.44 -32.94 19.43
CA ASN A 333 -7.15 -33.00 18.16
C ASN A 333 -6.18 -33.40 17.03
N ARG A 334 -6.54 -34.42 16.26
CA ARG A 334 -5.73 -34.98 15.17
C ARG A 334 -6.28 -34.62 13.79
N LYS A 335 -7.27 -33.72 13.70
CA LYS A 335 -7.87 -33.32 12.41
C LYS A 335 -7.40 -31.93 11.99
N ILE A 336 -6.83 -31.83 10.79
CA ILE A 336 -6.45 -30.56 10.16
C ILE A 336 -7.42 -30.26 9.02
N ILE A 337 -8.11 -29.13 9.12
CA ILE A 337 -9.07 -28.65 8.13
C ILE A 337 -8.33 -27.80 7.10
N ILE A 338 -8.32 -28.26 5.85
CA ILE A 338 -7.73 -27.53 4.72
C ILE A 338 -8.79 -26.74 3.96
N PRO A 339 -8.41 -25.68 3.22
CA PRO A 339 -9.35 -24.98 2.37
C PRO A 339 -9.98 -25.94 1.35
N GLY A 340 -11.29 -25.82 1.12
CA GLY A 340 -12.03 -26.64 0.17
C GLY A 340 -11.50 -26.55 -1.27
N LEU A 341 -10.89 -25.41 -1.61
CA LEU A 341 -10.17 -25.20 -2.87
C LEU A 341 -8.98 -26.15 -3.10
N LEU A 342 -8.54 -26.86 -2.05
CA LEU A 342 -7.46 -27.85 -2.10
C LEU A 342 -7.97 -29.28 -1.89
N ALA A 343 -9.27 -29.54 -2.06
CA ALA A 343 -9.87 -30.86 -1.87
C ALA A 343 -9.15 -31.97 -2.66
N HIS A 344 -8.72 -31.68 -3.89
CA HIS A 344 -7.98 -32.63 -4.73
C HIS A 344 -6.61 -33.02 -4.16
N MET A 345 -6.01 -32.19 -3.30
CA MET A 345 -4.73 -32.46 -2.65
C MET A 345 -4.85 -33.31 -1.39
N GLN A 346 -6.07 -33.54 -0.87
CA GLN A 346 -6.28 -34.23 0.42
C GLN A 346 -5.50 -35.55 0.51
N LYS A 347 -5.58 -36.39 -0.52
CA LYS A 347 -4.92 -37.71 -0.54
C LYS A 347 -3.39 -37.59 -0.56
N GLU A 348 -2.86 -36.63 -1.30
CA GLU A 348 -1.42 -36.39 -1.40
C GLU A 348 -0.85 -35.88 -0.07
N ILE A 349 -1.53 -34.90 0.55
CA ILE A 349 -1.15 -34.36 1.86
C ILE A 349 -1.21 -35.47 2.92
N GLN A 350 -2.29 -36.27 2.94
CA GLN A 350 -2.43 -37.38 3.88
C GLN A 350 -1.29 -38.41 3.72
N SER A 351 -0.91 -38.74 2.48
CA SER A 351 0.18 -39.68 2.22
C SER A 351 1.52 -39.18 2.75
N GLU A 352 1.85 -37.89 2.55
CA GLU A 352 3.10 -37.30 3.04
C GLU A 352 3.12 -37.18 4.57
N ILE A 353 1.97 -36.86 5.19
CA ILE A 353 1.80 -36.85 6.66
C ILE A 353 2.08 -38.24 7.24
N ASN A 354 1.48 -39.29 6.66
CA ASN A 354 1.70 -40.67 7.08
C ASN A 354 3.16 -41.09 6.90
N ALA A 355 3.80 -40.72 5.77
CA ALA A 355 5.20 -41.01 5.50
C ALA A 355 6.15 -40.32 6.51
N ALA A 356 5.75 -39.16 7.04
CA ALA A 356 6.47 -38.43 8.07
C ALA A 356 6.17 -38.90 9.50
N ASN A 357 5.35 -39.97 9.68
CA ASN A 357 4.87 -40.46 10.97
C ASN A 357 4.17 -39.38 11.82
N LEU A 358 3.49 -38.44 11.17
CA LEU A 358 2.65 -37.46 11.84
C LEU A 358 1.24 -38.04 11.98
N ASP A 359 0.73 -38.07 13.21
CA ASP A 359 -0.63 -38.52 13.52
C ASP A 359 -1.62 -37.37 13.23
N PHE A 360 -1.95 -37.14 11.96
CA PHE A 360 -2.98 -36.17 11.58
C PHE A 360 -3.84 -36.69 10.42
N GLU A 361 -5.14 -36.45 10.50
CA GLU A 361 -6.13 -36.67 9.45
C GLU A 361 -6.43 -35.33 8.75
N ILE A 362 -6.36 -35.31 7.42
CA ILE A 362 -6.72 -34.13 6.61
C ILE A 362 -8.21 -34.16 6.30
N ILE A 363 -8.92 -33.12 6.73
CA ILE A 363 -10.32 -32.87 6.42
C ILE A 363 -10.43 -31.73 5.41
N VAL A 364 -11.27 -31.92 4.39
CA VAL A 364 -11.62 -30.84 3.45
C VAL A 364 -12.65 -29.93 4.12
N GLY A 365 -12.30 -28.66 4.30
CA GLY A 365 -13.20 -27.63 4.80
C GLY A 365 -13.99 -26.95 3.69
N THR A 366 -14.34 -25.68 3.91
CA THR A 366 -15.17 -24.89 3.00
C THR A 366 -14.35 -24.23 1.89
N ILE A 367 -14.99 -23.94 0.75
CA ILE A 367 -14.38 -23.16 -0.33
C ILE A 367 -14.23 -21.71 0.10
N ASP A 368 -15.30 -21.14 0.66
CA ASP A 368 -15.36 -19.76 1.15
C ASP A 368 -15.24 -19.72 2.67
N ALA A 369 -14.57 -18.69 3.18
CA ALA A 369 -14.32 -18.54 4.62
C ALA A 369 -15.61 -18.28 5.41
N CYS A 370 -16.58 -17.55 4.84
CA CYS A 370 -17.84 -17.23 5.50
C CYS A 370 -18.67 -18.46 5.91
N ASP A 371 -18.44 -19.60 5.25
CA ASP A 371 -19.16 -20.84 5.52
C ASP A 371 -18.54 -21.63 6.69
N ILE A 372 -17.39 -21.21 7.23
CA ILE A 372 -16.69 -21.89 8.33
C ILE A 372 -17.61 -22.04 9.55
N ALA A 373 -18.38 -21.00 9.88
CA ALA A 373 -19.29 -21.01 11.03
C ALA A 373 -20.39 -22.07 10.90
N GLU A 374 -20.86 -22.36 9.69
CA GLU A 374 -21.83 -23.42 9.43
C GLU A 374 -21.16 -24.80 9.44
N PHE A 375 -20.04 -24.94 8.74
CA PHE A 375 -19.24 -26.17 8.71
C PHE A 375 -18.90 -26.70 10.11
N VAL A 376 -18.51 -25.81 11.02
CA VAL A 376 -18.09 -26.18 12.37
C VAL A 376 -19.24 -26.72 13.23
N LYS A 377 -20.51 -26.37 12.95
CA LYS A 377 -21.66 -26.87 13.73
C LYS A 377 -21.82 -28.38 13.60
N ASP A 378 -21.56 -28.90 12.41
CA ASP A 378 -21.68 -30.33 12.09
C ASP A 378 -20.35 -31.08 12.26
N PHE A 379 -19.26 -30.34 12.48
CA PHE A 379 -17.92 -30.91 12.63
C PHE A 379 -17.67 -31.41 14.05
N LYS A 380 -17.64 -32.75 14.18
CA LYS A 380 -17.34 -33.46 15.44
C LYS A 380 -15.86 -33.44 15.79
#